data_AF-A0A373PLB2-F1
#
_entry.id   AF-A0A373PLB2-F1
#
_cell.length_a   1.000
_cell.length_b   1.000
_cell.length_c   1.000
_cell.angle_alpha   90.00
_cell.angle_beta   90.00
_cell.angle_gamma   90.00
#
_symmetry.space_group_name_H-M   'P 1'
#
loop_
_entity.id
_entity.type
_entity.pdbx_description
1 polymer ?
#
loop_
_entity_poly.entity_id
_entity_poly.type
_entity_poly.pdbx_seq_one_letter_code
_entity_poly.pdbx_strand_id
1 'polypeptide(L)'
;MVSAKEKIPKHNLYIFGHSLDITDRDVLRLFICNDNVQTKIFYYRENEEDKRTLGRLIKNLIQIIGQEELIKRTGGLHKTIEFIPQAIS
;
A
#
# COMPACT_ATOMS: atom_id res chain seq x y z
N MET A 1 -34.89 2.38 -16.63
CA MET A 1 -33.64 1.68 -17.01
C MET A 1 -32.49 2.60 -16.64
N VAL A 2 -31.71 2.26 -15.61
CA VAL A 2 -30.43 2.94 -15.33
C VAL A 2 -29.35 1.88 -15.37
N SER A 3 -28.36 2.18 -16.22
CA SER A 3 -27.23 1.39 -16.69
C SER A 3 -26.61 0.45 -15.66
N ALA A 4 -26.37 -0.81 -16.07
CA ALA A 4 -25.44 -1.68 -15.37
C ALA A 4 -24.09 -0.97 -15.35
N LYS A 5 -23.69 -0.43 -14.20
CA LYS A 5 -22.32 0.06 -13.98
C LYS A 5 -21.39 -1.04 -14.44
N GLU A 6 -20.68 -0.83 -15.55
CA GLU A 6 -19.59 -1.71 -15.94
C GLU A 6 -18.69 -1.88 -14.72
N LYS A 7 -18.44 -3.13 -14.33
CA LYS A 7 -17.55 -3.43 -13.21
C LYS A 7 -16.17 -2.93 -13.62
N ILE A 8 -15.74 -1.83 -13.01
CA ILE A 8 -14.38 -1.32 -13.19
C ILE A 8 -13.42 -2.47 -12.81
N PRO A 9 -12.50 -2.87 -13.70
CA PRO A 9 -11.56 -3.93 -13.41
C PRO A 9 -10.76 -3.62 -12.15
N LYS A 10 -10.70 -4.58 -11.22
CA LYS A 10 -9.86 -4.47 -10.03
C LYS A 10 -8.51 -5.07 -10.32
N HIS A 11 -7.45 -4.37 -9.91
CA HIS A 11 -6.07 -4.78 -10.07
C HIS A 11 -5.43 -5.03 -8.71
N ASN A 12 -4.35 -5.82 -8.68
CA ASN A 12 -3.57 -6.06 -7.48
C ASN A 12 -2.13 -5.65 -7.73
N LEU A 13 -1.56 -4.87 -6.82
CA LEU A 13 -0.15 -4.51 -6.75
C LEU A 13 0.47 -5.22 -5.55
N TYR A 14 1.52 -5.99 -5.79
CA TYR A 14 2.27 -6.68 -4.75
C TYR A 14 3.68 -6.11 -4.68
N ILE A 15 4.10 -5.70 -3.48
CA ILE A 15 5.41 -5.09 -3.25
C ILE A 15 6.18 -5.96 -2.25
N PHE A 16 7.32 -6.50 -2.69
CA PHE A 16 8.21 -7.34 -1.90
C PHE A 16 9.63 -6.76 -1.93
N GLY A 17 10.29 -6.71 -0.77
CA GLY A 17 11.72 -6.34 -0.69
C GLY A 17 12.06 -4.93 -1.17
N HIS A 18 11.06 -4.06 -1.40
CA HIS A 18 11.27 -2.69 -1.85
C HIS A 18 11.31 -1.72 -0.66
N SER A 19 12.11 -0.67 -0.79
CA SER A 19 12.31 0.35 0.25
C SER A 19 11.15 1.35 0.34
N LEU A 20 10.32 1.42 -0.71
CA LEU A 20 9.34 2.47 -0.98
C LEU A 20 9.95 3.87 -0.96
N ASP A 21 11.17 4.00 -1.48
CA ASP A 21 11.92 5.26 -1.43
C ASP A 21 11.37 6.32 -2.41
N ILE A 22 11.66 7.59 -2.12
CA ILE A 22 11.17 8.75 -2.88
C ILE A 22 11.65 8.75 -4.33
N THR A 23 12.74 8.04 -4.64
CA THR A 23 13.27 7.92 -6.00
C THR A 23 12.26 7.36 -7.00
N ASP A 24 11.35 6.48 -6.56
CA ASP A 24 10.35 5.83 -7.41
C ASP A 24 8.98 6.50 -7.31
N ARG A 25 8.91 7.71 -6.74
CA ARG A 25 7.67 8.38 -6.35
C ARG A 25 6.64 8.40 -7.47
N ASP A 26 7.04 8.86 -8.65
CA ASP A 26 6.10 9.15 -9.73
C ASP A 26 5.39 7.88 -10.20
N VAL A 27 6.15 6.78 -10.32
CA VAL A 27 5.61 5.47 -10.72
C VAL A 27 4.76 4.86 -9.61
N LEU A 28 5.28 4.82 -8.38
CA LEU A 28 4.57 4.19 -7.25
C LEU A 28 3.28 4.93 -6.91
N ARG A 29 3.29 6.27 -6.95
CA ARG A 29 2.11 7.08 -6.68
C ARG A 29 0.99 6.83 -7.68
N LEU A 30 1.29 6.65 -8.97
CA LEU A 30 0.29 6.36 -10.00
C LEU A 30 -0.51 5.08 -9.71
N PHE A 31 0.15 4.03 -9.23
CA PHE A 31 -0.51 2.77 -8.91
C PHE A 31 -1.16 2.79 -7.53
N ILE A 32 -0.43 3.24 -6.51
CA ILE A 32 -0.89 3.21 -5.12
C ILE A 32 -2.08 4.15 -4.92
N CYS A 33 -2.12 5.31 -5.60
CA CYS A 33 -3.21 6.28 -5.53
C CYS A 33 -4.42 5.96 -6.43
N ASN A 34 -4.47 4.78 -7.06
CA ASN A 34 -5.62 4.38 -7.86
C ASN A 34 -6.62 3.59 -7.00
N ASP A 35 -7.89 3.99 -7.00
CA ASP A 35 -8.93 3.36 -6.18
C ASP A 35 -9.33 1.96 -6.68
N ASN A 36 -8.95 1.60 -7.91
CA ASN A 36 -9.19 0.29 -8.50
C ASN A 36 -8.03 -0.70 -8.26
N VAL A 37 -6.95 -0.26 -7.61
CA VAL A 37 -5.77 -1.08 -7.30
C VAL A 37 -5.77 -1.43 -5.81
N GLN A 38 -5.71 -2.72 -5.51
CA GLN A 38 -5.41 -3.20 -4.18
C GLN A 38 -3.91 -3.44 -4.01
N THR A 39 -3.30 -2.76 -3.05
CA THR A 39 -1.86 -2.80 -2.81
C THR A 39 -1.55 -3.60 -1.55
N LYS A 40 -0.72 -4.64 -1.71
CA LYS A 40 -0.20 -5.45 -0.61
C LYS A 40 1.30 -5.26 -0.49
N ILE A 41 1.72 -4.79 0.67
CA ILE A 41 3.11 -4.44 0.94
C ILE A 41 3.66 -5.41 1.97
N PHE A 42 4.59 -6.25 1.53
CA PHE A 42 5.21 -7.28 2.35
C PHE A 42 6.47 -6.73 2.99
N TYR A 43 6.63 -7.01 4.28
CA TYR A 43 7.79 -6.55 5.03
C TYR A 43 8.30 -7.62 5.98
N TYR A 44 9.63 -7.71 6.09
CA TYR A 44 10.29 -8.57 7.06
C TYR A 44 10.23 -7.96 8.46
N ARG A 45 9.97 -8.82 9.44
CA ARG A 45 10.10 -8.54 10.87
C ARG A 45 10.83 -9.70 11.53
N GLU A 46 11.69 -9.43 12.50
CA GLU A 46 12.42 -10.48 13.22
C GLU A 46 11.53 -11.26 14.19
N ASN A 47 10.56 -10.58 14.80
CA ASN A 47 9.58 -11.14 15.71
C ASN A 47 8.28 -10.32 15.64
N GLU A 48 7.26 -10.69 16.41
CA GLU A 48 5.96 -10.02 16.35
C GLU A 48 5.97 -8.56 16.83
N GLU A 49 6.91 -8.22 17.70
CA GLU A 49 7.06 -6.88 18.28
C GLU A 49 7.92 -5.94 17.42
N ASP A 50 8.70 -6.50 16.48
CA ASP A 50 9.55 -5.72 15.58
C ASP A 50 8.72 -4.93 14.56
N LYS A 51 8.58 -3.63 14.85
CA LYS A 51 7.89 -2.66 14.00
C LYS A 51 8.86 -1.74 13.24
N ARG A 52 10.18 -1.98 13.29
CA ARG A 52 11.18 -1.07 12.69
C ARG A 52 10.99 -0.95 11.18
N THR A 53 10.88 -2.09 10.49
CA THR A 53 10.67 -2.12 9.04
C THR A 53 9.34 -1.49 8.66
N LEU A 54 8.27 -1.81 9.38
CA LEU A 54 6.95 -1.24 9.15
C LEU A 54 6.96 0.29 9.30
N GLY A 55 7.56 0.80 10.39
CA GLY A 55 7.67 2.24 10.63
C GLY A 55 8.46 2.97 9.53
N ARG A 56 9.55 2.37 9.04
CA ARG A 56 10.31 2.90 7.90
C ARG A 56 9.47 2.94 6.63
N LEU A 57 8.73 1.88 6.32
CA LEU A 57 7.86 1.84 5.13
C LEU A 57 6.75 2.89 5.20
N ILE A 58 6.12 3.06 6.37
CA ILE A 58 5.12 4.11 6.61
C ILE A 58 5.73 5.49 6.37
N LYS A 59 6.91 5.78 6.92
CA LYS A 59 7.61 7.06 6.73
C LYS A 59 7.86 7.33 5.24
N ASN A 60 8.34 6.33 4.50
CA ASN A 60 8.67 6.51 3.09
C ASN A 60 7.40 6.65 2.21
N LEU A 61 6.35 5.88 2.50
CA LEU A 61 5.03 6.05 1.87
C LEU A 61 4.47 7.45 2.08
N ILE A 62 4.59 8.03 3.29
CA ILE A 62 4.17 9.41 3.54
C ILE A 62 4.90 10.39 2.60
N GLN A 63 6.18 10.17 2.31
CA GLN A 63 6.92 11.00 1.37
C GLN A 63 6.45 10.83 -0.08
N ILE A 64 5.99 9.63 -0.46
CA ILE A 64 5.48 9.35 -1.81
C ILE A 64 4.07 9.92 -2.01
N ILE A 65 3.11 9.50 -1.17
CA ILE A 65 1.67 9.72 -1.36
C ILE A 65 1.06 10.79 -0.43
N GLY A 66 1.77 11.18 0.63
CA GLY A 66 1.26 12.09 1.66
C GLY A 66 0.54 11.37 2.80
N GLN A 67 0.53 12.00 3.99
CA GLN A 67 -0.05 11.41 5.19
C GLN A 67 -1.57 11.19 5.09
N GLU A 68 -2.31 12.17 4.59
CA GLU A 68 -3.77 12.07 4.45
C GLU A 68 -4.18 10.94 3.52
N GLU A 69 -3.49 10.81 2.39
CA GLU A 69 -3.75 9.74 1.43
C GLU A 69 -3.39 8.37 2.00
N LEU A 70 -2.30 8.25 2.77
CA LEU A 70 -1.96 7.01 3.45
C LEU A 70 -3.06 6.61 4.45
N ILE A 71 -3.52 7.54 5.29
CA ILE A 71 -4.60 7.29 6.26
C ILE A 71 -5.87 6.80 5.55
N LYS A 72 -6.29 7.48 4.47
CA LYS A 72 -7.44 7.10 3.65
C LYS A 72 -7.31 5.68 3.11
N ARG A 73 -6.11 5.28 2.68
CA ARG A 73 -5.88 3.99 2.03
C ARG A 73 -5.65 2.83 2.99
N THR A 74 -5.30 3.09 4.25
CA THR A 74 -5.11 2.04 5.27
C THR A 74 -6.31 1.88 6.19
N GLY A 75 -7.13 2.93 6.35
CA GLY A 75 -8.28 2.97 7.26
C GLY A 75 -9.64 2.79 6.56
N GLY A 76 -10.65 2.39 7.34
CA GLY A 76 -12.05 2.36 6.91
C GLY A 76 -12.43 1.17 6.00
N LEU A 77 -13.69 1.18 5.54
CA LEU A 77 -14.30 0.10 4.74
C LEU A 77 -13.68 -0.02 3.34
N HIS A 78 -13.08 1.06 2.83
CA HIS A 78 -12.56 1.16 1.47
C HIS A 78 -11.02 1.21 1.41
N LYS A 79 -10.34 0.65 2.42
CA LYS A 79 -8.87 0.57 2.43
C LYS A 79 -8.34 -0.13 1.16
N THR A 80 -7.28 0.43 0.57
CA THR A 80 -6.61 -0.07 -0.64
C THR A 80 -5.14 -0.43 -0.41
N ILE A 81 -4.62 -0.26 0.81
CA ILE A 81 -3.28 -0.67 1.21
C ILE A 81 -3.37 -1.61 2.40
N GLU A 82 -2.65 -2.72 2.33
CA GLU A 82 -2.46 -3.67 3.42
C GLU A 82 -0.97 -3.96 3.63
N PHE A 83 -0.51 -3.82 4.87
CA PHE A 83 0.84 -4.21 5.27
C PHE A 83 0.82 -5.64 5.79
N ILE A 84 1.60 -6.52 5.17
CA ILE A 84 1.61 -7.95 5.47
C ILE A 84 2.98 -8.33 6.03
N PRO A 85 3.07 -8.72 7.32
CA PRO A 85 4.33 -9.19 7.88
C PRO A 85 4.72 -10.52 7.25
N GLN A 86 5.98 -10.66 6.86
CA GLN A 86 6.57 -11.93 6.46
C GLN A 86 7.13 -12.60 7.71
N ALA A 87 6.63 -13.80 8.04
CA ALA A 87 7.20 -14.61 9.10
C ALA A 87 8.50 -15.26 8.60
N ILE A 88 9.50 -15.32 9.49
CA ILE A 88 10.67 -16.17 9.31
C ILE A 88 10.25 -17.54 9.86
N SER A 89 10.32 -18.58 9.03
CA SER A 89 10.04 -19.96 9.42
C SER A 89 11.05 -20.49 10.42
#